data_AF-A0A412LDC3-F1
#
_entry.id   AF-A0A412LDC3-F1
#
_cell.length_a   1.000
_cell.length_b   1.000
_cell.length_c   1.000
_cell.angle_alpha   90.00
_cell.angle_beta   90.00
_cell.angle_gamma   90.00
#
_symmetry.space_group_name_H-M   'P 1'
#
loop_
_entity.id
_entity.type
_entity.pdbx_description
1 polymer ?
#
loop_
_entity_poly.entity_id
_entity_poly.type
_entity_poly.pdbx_seq_one_letter_code
_entity_poly.pdbx_strand_id
1 'polypeptide(L)'
;MAASVPKMYIFSSEYYGAKGKRTDIDDQLPTIPYSDYIRDKANLDVLCAGIWQALGEAIGDEELEKLIQLMQRADESFLYYATHYIDKCNIELLKTDVEKRKDKLRNIAKRIVKKPQAYMNMEADLRYWAKEYKTTIYELHDPKVEYPDDFEW
;
A
#
# COMPACT_ATOMS: atom_id res chain seq x y z
N MET A 1 -0.83 3.23 1.51
CA MET A 1 -1.79 2.55 0.62
C MET A 1 -3.17 3.12 0.92
N ALA A 2 -4.05 3.39 -0.07
CA ALA A 2 -5.36 4.01 0.22
C ALA A 2 -6.21 3.21 1.24
N ALA A 3 -6.10 1.88 1.19
CA ALA A 3 -6.75 0.96 2.13
C ALA A 3 -6.22 1.01 3.57
N SER A 4 -5.04 1.60 3.82
CA SER A 4 -4.39 1.60 5.14
C SER A 4 -4.68 2.84 5.98
N VAL A 5 -5.26 3.87 5.36
CA VAL A 5 -5.28 5.24 5.88
C VAL A 5 -6.02 5.41 7.22
N PRO A 6 -7.19 4.77 7.46
CA PRO A 6 -7.86 4.87 8.76
C PRO A 6 -7.02 4.37 9.94
N LYS A 7 -6.27 3.27 9.75
CA LYS A 7 -5.37 2.72 10.79
C LYS A 7 -4.11 3.58 10.95
N MET A 8 -3.67 4.25 9.88
CA MET A 8 -2.46 5.08 9.88
C MET A 8 -2.64 6.40 10.65
N TYR A 9 -3.86 6.94 10.72
CA TYR A 9 -4.16 8.15 11.49
C TYR A 9 -3.91 7.98 12.99
N ILE A 10 -4.33 6.85 13.56
CA ILE A 10 -4.16 6.57 14.98
C ILE A 10 -2.67 6.58 15.34
N PHE A 11 -1.85 5.85 14.58
CA PHE A 11 -0.41 5.81 14.77
C PHE A 11 0.26 7.18 14.57
N SER A 12 -0.12 7.89 13.52
CA SER A 12 0.51 9.17 13.17
C SER A 12 0.20 10.26 14.19
N SER A 13 -1.00 10.25 14.79
CA SER A 13 -1.42 11.25 15.77
C SER A 13 -0.48 11.35 16.98
N GLU A 14 0.23 10.27 17.31
CA GLU A 14 1.17 10.21 18.42
C GLU A 14 2.42 11.09 18.20
N TYR A 15 2.68 11.58 16.99
CA TYR A 15 3.85 12.40 16.66
C TYR A 15 3.55 13.91 16.60
N TYR A 16 2.27 14.29 16.77
CA TYR A 16 1.84 15.69 16.70
C TYR A 16 1.54 16.26 18.09
N GLY A 17 1.66 17.59 18.20
CA GLY A 17 1.38 18.34 19.42
C GLY A 17 2.51 18.29 20.45
N ALA A 18 2.25 18.90 21.62
CA ALA A 18 3.27 19.15 22.64
C ALA A 18 3.84 17.90 23.33
N LYS A 19 3.18 16.73 23.17
CA LYS A 19 3.60 15.45 23.75
C LYS A 19 3.85 14.38 22.68
N GLY A 20 4.13 14.82 21.44
CA GLY A 20 4.42 13.90 20.36
C GLY A 20 5.62 13.01 20.70
N LYS A 21 5.56 11.71 20.35
CA LYS A 21 6.69 10.78 20.42
C LYS A 21 7.81 11.35 19.55
N ARG A 22 8.94 11.67 20.16
CA ARG A 22 10.12 12.26 19.52
C ARG A 22 11.30 11.32 19.73
N THR A 23 12.10 11.14 18.70
CA THR A 23 13.42 10.51 18.82
C THR A 23 14.47 11.54 19.24
N ASP A 24 15.66 11.11 19.63
CA ASP A 24 16.78 12.00 20.00
C ASP A 24 17.15 12.99 18.86
N ILE A 25 16.86 12.62 17.61
CA ILE A 25 17.02 13.47 16.42
C ILE A 25 15.86 14.49 16.32
N ASP A 26 14.64 14.10 16.70
CA ASP A 26 13.44 14.95 16.65
C ASP A 26 13.37 15.97 17.78
N ASP A 27 14.08 15.76 18.89
CA ASP A 27 14.09 16.70 20.02
C ASP A 27 14.72 18.06 19.66
N GLN A 28 15.57 18.10 18.63
CA GLN A 28 16.12 19.34 18.08
C GLN A 28 15.17 20.05 17.11
N LEU A 29 14.07 19.41 16.71
CA LEU A 29 13.08 19.97 15.79
C LEU A 29 11.89 20.59 16.55
N PRO A 30 11.29 21.67 16.02
CA PRO A 30 10.10 22.27 16.61
C PRO A 30 8.93 21.27 16.64
N THR A 31 8.03 21.41 17.62
CA THR A 31 6.84 20.55 17.73
C THR A 31 5.94 20.76 16.53
N ILE A 32 5.56 19.68 15.85
CA ILE A 32 4.58 19.74 14.78
C ILE A 32 3.22 20.08 15.41
N PRO A 33 2.54 21.18 15.02
CA PRO A 33 1.26 21.56 15.60
C PRO A 33 0.21 20.48 15.43
N TYR A 34 -0.69 20.31 16.40
CA TYR A 34 -1.79 19.35 16.25
C TYR A 34 -2.80 19.78 15.17
N SER A 35 -2.88 21.07 14.84
CA SER A 35 -3.66 21.55 13.69
C SER A 35 -3.16 20.95 12.37
N ASP A 36 -1.86 20.69 12.26
CA ASP A 36 -1.26 20.13 11.06
C ASP A 36 -1.65 18.66 10.90
N TYR A 37 -1.81 17.91 11.99
CA TYR A 37 -2.38 16.56 11.94
C TYR A 37 -3.77 16.54 11.29
N ILE A 38 -4.64 17.51 11.63
CA ILE A 38 -5.99 17.60 11.06
C ILE A 38 -5.92 17.92 9.56
N ARG A 39 -5.06 18.86 9.17
CA ARG A 39 -4.83 19.20 7.76
C ARG A 39 -4.29 18.01 6.98
N ASP A 40 -3.28 17.34 7.50
CA ASP A 40 -2.58 16.25 6.81
C ASP A 40 -3.50 15.02 6.71
N LYS A 41 -4.32 14.76 7.74
CA LYS A 41 -5.43 13.80 7.66
C LYS A 41 -6.38 14.12 6.51
N ALA A 42 -6.85 15.36 6.40
CA ALA A 42 -7.76 15.75 5.32
C ALA A 42 -7.12 15.58 3.93
N ASN A 43 -5.85 15.96 3.78
CA ASN A 43 -5.10 15.79 2.53
C ASN A 43 -4.98 14.30 2.13
N LEU A 44 -4.73 13.42 3.10
CA LEU A 44 -4.67 11.98 2.88
C LEU A 44 -6.03 11.40 2.51
N ASP A 45 -7.12 11.85 3.15
CA ASP A 45 -8.48 11.45 2.79
C ASP A 45 -8.82 11.83 1.34
N VAL A 46 -8.47 13.05 0.91
CA VAL A 46 -8.67 13.51 -0.48
C VAL A 46 -7.87 12.66 -1.48
N LEU A 47 -6.59 12.39 -1.19
CA LEU A 47 -5.77 11.53 -2.04
C LEU A 47 -6.37 10.12 -2.17
N CYS A 48 -6.84 9.54 -1.06
CA CYS A 48 -7.45 8.22 -1.06
C CYS A 48 -8.75 8.18 -1.85
N ALA A 49 -9.58 9.22 -1.71
CA ALA A 49 -10.80 9.36 -2.50
C ALA A 49 -10.47 9.40 -4.01
N GLY A 50 -9.44 10.16 -4.41
CA GLY A 50 -8.98 10.20 -5.80
C GLY A 50 -8.51 8.84 -6.32
N ILE A 51 -7.77 8.07 -5.51
CA ILE A 51 -7.34 6.71 -5.88
C ILE A 51 -8.54 5.77 -6.05
N TRP A 52 -9.50 5.81 -5.12
CA TRP A 52 -10.70 4.97 -5.20
C TRP A 52 -11.58 5.34 -6.39
N GLN A 53 -11.74 6.63 -6.65
CA GLN A 53 -12.47 7.13 -7.81
C GLN A 53 -11.83 6.64 -9.12
N ALA A 54 -10.52 6.85 -9.30
CA ALA A 54 -9.80 6.41 -10.49
C ALA A 54 -9.88 4.88 -10.69
N LEU A 55 -9.85 4.12 -9.58
CA LEU A 55 -10.07 2.67 -9.65
C LEU A 55 -11.49 2.34 -10.11
N GLY A 56 -12.50 3.02 -9.57
CA GLY A 56 -13.90 2.87 -9.98
C GLY A 56 -14.13 3.15 -11.46
N GLU A 57 -13.54 4.23 -11.98
CA GLU A 57 -13.57 4.57 -13.41
C GLU A 57 -12.95 3.45 -14.26
N ALA A 58 -11.88 2.80 -13.78
CA ALA A 58 -11.21 1.71 -14.49
C ALA A 58 -11.98 0.37 -14.44
N ILE A 59 -12.49 -0.04 -13.27
CA ILE A 59 -13.08 -1.38 -13.06
C ILE A 59 -14.61 -1.41 -13.08
N GLY A 60 -15.26 -0.25 -12.95
CA GLY A 60 -16.71 -0.07 -12.81
C GLY A 60 -17.17 0.00 -11.36
N ASP A 61 -18.19 0.82 -11.10
CA ASP A 61 -18.71 1.13 -9.76
C ASP A 61 -19.20 -0.10 -8.99
N GLU A 62 -19.86 -1.05 -9.66
CA GLU A 62 -20.35 -2.28 -9.02
C GLU A 62 -19.19 -3.12 -8.45
N GLU A 63 -18.06 -3.19 -9.17
CA GLU A 63 -16.89 -3.93 -8.70
C GLU A 63 -16.10 -3.16 -7.64
N LEU A 64 -16.09 -1.83 -7.71
CA LEU A 64 -15.56 -0.98 -6.65
C LEU A 64 -16.35 -1.17 -5.35
N GLU A 65 -17.69 -1.17 -5.40
CA GLU A 65 -18.53 -1.37 -4.22
C GLU A 65 -18.23 -2.70 -3.54
N LYS A 66 -18.16 -3.80 -4.30
CA LYS A 66 -17.79 -5.12 -3.79
C LYS A 66 -16.40 -5.11 -3.13
N LEU A 67 -15.45 -4.37 -3.70
CA LEU A 67 -14.10 -4.24 -3.16
C LEU A 67 -14.06 -3.45 -1.86
N ILE A 68 -14.80 -2.35 -1.76
CA ILE A 68 -14.93 -1.56 -0.52
C ILE A 68 -15.57 -2.40 0.58
N GLN A 69 -16.64 -3.15 0.27
CA GLN A 69 -17.27 -4.08 1.21
C GLN A 69 -16.30 -5.18 1.66
N LEU A 70 -15.48 -5.71 0.75
CA LEU A 70 -14.43 -6.68 1.10
C LEU A 70 -13.41 -6.07 2.05
N MET A 71 -12.95 -4.85 1.79
CA MET A 71 -11.99 -4.14 2.62
C MET A 71 -12.52 -3.88 4.04
N GLN A 72 -13.77 -3.45 4.17
CA GLN A 72 -14.39 -3.20 5.48
C GLN A 72 -14.49 -4.48 6.33
N ARG A 73 -14.60 -5.65 5.69
CA ARG A 73 -14.65 -6.96 6.34
C ARG A 73 -13.28 -7.58 6.54
N ALA A 74 -12.28 -7.14 5.78
CA ALA A 74 -10.93 -7.68 5.85
C ALA A 74 -10.25 -7.13 7.11
N ASP A 75 -9.94 -8.01 8.06
CA ASP A 75 -9.09 -7.66 9.20
C ASP A 75 -7.61 -7.74 8.82
N GLU A 76 -7.23 -6.94 7.81
CA GLU A 76 -5.87 -6.92 7.29
C GLU A 76 -5.11 -5.70 7.83
N SER A 77 -3.86 -5.93 8.22
CA SER A 77 -2.91 -4.84 8.43
C SER A 77 -2.13 -4.61 7.15
N PHE A 78 -2.22 -3.39 6.64
CA PHE A 78 -1.43 -2.91 5.51
C PHE A 78 -0.11 -2.24 5.95
N LEU A 79 0.11 -2.11 7.26
CA LEU A 79 1.39 -1.67 7.80
C LEU A 79 2.44 -2.74 7.48
N TYR A 80 3.60 -2.31 6.98
CA TYR A 80 4.68 -3.19 6.55
C TYR A 80 4.36 -4.12 5.37
N TYR A 81 3.38 -3.76 4.53
CA TYR A 81 3.10 -4.53 3.32
C TYR A 81 4.36 -4.68 2.45
N ALA A 82 4.63 -5.90 1.95
CA ALA A 82 5.81 -6.17 1.14
C ALA A 82 5.72 -5.46 -0.22
N THR A 83 6.61 -4.51 -0.47
CA THR A 83 6.65 -3.73 -1.73
C THR A 83 6.89 -4.63 -2.94
N HIS A 84 7.69 -5.69 -2.80
CA HIS A 84 7.94 -6.70 -3.83
C HIS A 84 6.66 -7.33 -4.38
N TYR A 85 5.63 -7.48 -3.55
CA TYR A 85 4.35 -8.01 -4.02
C TYR A 85 3.58 -7.02 -4.89
N ILE A 86 3.71 -5.72 -4.59
CA ILE A 86 3.15 -4.66 -5.42
C ILE A 86 3.87 -4.61 -6.77
N ASP A 87 5.21 -4.70 -6.77
CA ASP A 87 6.00 -4.75 -8.00
C ASP A 87 5.60 -5.94 -8.86
N LYS A 88 5.43 -7.12 -8.25
CA LYS A 88 4.90 -8.29 -8.94
C LYS A 88 3.51 -8.04 -9.55
N CYS A 89 2.60 -7.40 -8.80
CA CYS A 89 1.28 -7.05 -9.33
C CYS A 89 1.36 -6.09 -10.51
N ASN A 90 2.24 -5.09 -10.43
CA ASN A 90 2.46 -4.11 -11.49
C ASN A 90 2.98 -4.79 -12.76
N ILE A 91 4.01 -5.63 -12.64
CA ILE A 91 4.56 -6.39 -13.77
C ILE A 91 3.52 -7.31 -14.39
N GLU A 92 2.71 -8.00 -13.56
CA GLU A 92 1.60 -8.82 -14.05
C GLU A 92 0.57 -8.00 -14.86
N LEU A 93 0.27 -6.77 -14.43
CA LEU A 93 -0.65 -5.88 -15.15
C LEU A 93 -0.04 -5.42 -16.47
N LEU A 94 1.22 -4.97 -16.47
CA LEU A 94 1.91 -4.46 -17.65
C LEU A 94 2.07 -5.53 -18.74
N LYS A 95 2.33 -6.78 -18.33
CA LYS A 95 2.40 -7.95 -19.22
C LYS A 95 1.03 -8.44 -19.72
N THR A 96 -0.07 -7.89 -19.22
CA THR A 96 -1.42 -8.29 -19.65
C THR A 96 -1.86 -7.48 -20.87
N ASP A 97 -2.41 -8.16 -21.87
CA ASP A 97 -3.06 -7.55 -23.04
C ASP A 97 -4.04 -6.45 -22.61
N VAL A 98 -4.02 -5.30 -23.31
CA VAL A 98 -4.82 -4.10 -22.97
C VAL A 98 -6.29 -4.44 -22.71
N GLU A 99 -6.90 -5.24 -23.58
CA GLU A 99 -8.31 -5.69 -23.48
C GLU A 99 -8.63 -6.43 -22.17
N LYS A 100 -7.64 -7.10 -21.56
CA LYS A 100 -7.80 -7.88 -20.33
C LYS A 100 -7.34 -7.13 -19.08
N ARG A 101 -6.77 -5.93 -19.23
CA ARG A 101 -6.20 -5.17 -18.10
C ARG A 101 -7.25 -4.76 -17.09
N LYS A 102 -8.47 -4.42 -17.53
CA LYS A 102 -9.59 -4.12 -16.63
C LYS A 102 -9.85 -5.27 -15.65
N ASP A 103 -9.98 -6.49 -16.17
CA ASP A 103 -10.20 -7.67 -15.35
C ASP A 103 -9.00 -8.01 -14.47
N LYS A 104 -7.79 -7.83 -15.01
CA LYS A 104 -6.55 -8.03 -14.25
C LYS A 104 -6.42 -7.05 -13.09
N LEU A 105 -6.67 -5.76 -13.32
CA LEU A 105 -6.63 -4.70 -12.34
C LEU A 105 -7.63 -4.96 -11.21
N ARG A 106 -8.85 -5.35 -11.56
CA ARG A 106 -9.88 -5.78 -10.60
C ARG A 106 -9.39 -6.93 -9.71
N ASN A 107 -8.78 -7.94 -10.31
CA ASN A 107 -8.25 -9.09 -9.55
C ASN A 107 -7.07 -8.68 -8.67
N ILE A 108 -6.16 -7.84 -9.17
CA ILE A 108 -5.04 -7.28 -8.40
C ILE A 108 -5.57 -6.50 -7.18
N ALA A 109 -6.54 -5.62 -7.37
CA ALA A 109 -7.12 -4.83 -6.29
C ALA A 109 -7.69 -5.72 -5.17
N LYS A 110 -8.39 -6.81 -5.54
CA LYS A 110 -8.88 -7.81 -4.57
C LYS A 110 -7.75 -8.48 -3.79
N ARG A 111 -6.64 -8.84 -4.44
CA ARG A 111 -5.45 -9.44 -3.79
C ARG A 111 -4.69 -8.47 -2.90
N ILE A 112 -4.71 -7.18 -3.22
CA ILE A 112 -4.12 -6.14 -2.38
C ILE A 112 -4.94 -6.01 -1.09
N VAL A 113 -6.27 -5.88 -1.22
CA VAL A 113 -7.19 -5.74 -0.08
C VAL A 113 -7.18 -6.97 0.83
N LYS A 114 -7.17 -8.17 0.25
CA LYS A 114 -7.11 -9.44 0.98
C LYS A 114 -5.90 -10.23 0.52
N LYS A 115 -4.89 -10.33 1.39
CA LYS A 115 -3.62 -10.98 1.08
C LYS A 115 -3.85 -12.45 0.70
N PRO A 116 -3.51 -12.86 -0.53
CA PRO A 116 -3.64 -14.26 -0.92
C PRO A 116 -2.50 -15.09 -0.30
N GLN A 117 -2.62 -16.42 -0.34
CA GLN A 117 -1.55 -17.32 0.11
C GLN A 117 -0.22 -17.04 -0.59
N ALA A 118 -0.26 -16.66 -1.87
CA ALA A 118 0.93 -16.28 -2.63
C ALA A 118 1.67 -15.06 -2.05
N TYR A 119 0.95 -14.11 -1.44
CA TYR A 119 1.57 -13.00 -0.70
C TYR A 119 2.26 -13.54 0.56
N MET A 120 1.56 -14.36 1.36
CA MET A 120 2.11 -14.87 2.62
C MET A 120 3.36 -15.73 2.42
N ASN A 121 3.38 -16.56 1.37
CA ASN A 121 4.54 -17.36 1.01
C ASN A 121 5.73 -16.46 0.63
N MET A 122 5.49 -15.45 -0.23
CA MET A 122 6.53 -14.50 -0.61
C MET A 122 7.05 -13.72 0.60
N GLU A 123 6.18 -13.26 1.49
CA GLU A 123 6.58 -12.53 2.69
C GLU A 123 7.45 -13.41 3.60
N ALA A 124 7.10 -14.70 3.75
CA ALA A 124 7.91 -15.65 4.51
C ALA A 124 9.29 -15.85 3.90
N ASP A 125 9.37 -16.01 2.57
CA ASP A 125 10.63 -16.16 1.85
C ASP A 125 11.51 -14.89 1.97
N LEU A 126 10.92 -13.70 1.81
CA LEU A 126 11.63 -12.43 2.01
C LEU A 126 12.17 -12.31 3.44
N ARG A 127 11.35 -12.64 4.45
CA ARG A 127 11.80 -12.60 5.86
C ARG A 127 12.94 -13.58 6.13
N TYR A 128 12.91 -14.76 5.50
CA TYR A 128 14.00 -15.72 5.58
C TYR A 128 15.29 -15.13 5.03
N TRP A 129 15.28 -14.62 3.79
CA TRP A 129 16.48 -14.04 3.18
C TRP A 129 16.98 -12.77 3.88
N ALA A 130 16.07 -11.91 4.35
CA ALA A 130 16.41 -10.71 5.10
C ALA A 130 17.21 -11.06 6.36
N LYS A 131 16.82 -12.16 7.04
CA LYS A 131 17.54 -12.68 8.19
C LYS A 131 18.93 -13.20 7.81
N GLU A 132 19.02 -14.01 6.76
CA GLU A 132 20.30 -14.58 6.31
C GLU A 132 21.31 -13.49 5.90
N TYR A 133 20.85 -12.45 5.20
CA TYR A 133 21.68 -11.33 4.76
C TYR A 133 21.80 -10.19 5.79
N LYS A 134 21.16 -10.32 6.97
CA LYS A 134 21.14 -9.30 8.04
C LYS A 134 20.71 -7.92 7.53
N THR A 135 19.65 -7.90 6.73
CA THR A 135 19.07 -6.70 6.10
C THR A 135 17.55 -6.69 6.34
N THR A 136 16.85 -5.66 5.88
CA THR A 136 15.38 -5.63 5.92
C THR A 136 14.79 -6.25 4.66
N ILE A 137 13.52 -6.68 4.70
CA ILE A 137 12.85 -7.19 3.50
C ILE A 137 12.83 -6.19 2.36
N TYR A 138 12.88 -4.87 2.66
CA TYR A 138 12.81 -3.78 1.67
C TYR A 138 14.14 -3.52 0.96
N GLU A 139 15.24 -4.00 1.52
CA GLU A 139 16.59 -3.87 0.95
C GLU A 139 16.96 -5.09 0.09
N LEU A 140 16.14 -6.15 0.12
CA LEU A 140 16.34 -7.32 -0.71
C LEU A 140 16.06 -6.99 -2.18
N HIS A 141 17.00 -7.35 -3.06
CA HIS A 141 16.81 -7.27 -4.50
C HIS A 141 16.43 -8.64 -5.05
N ASP A 142 15.31 -8.71 -5.80
CA ASP A 142 14.94 -9.91 -6.56
C ASP A 142 15.28 -9.68 -8.05
N PRO A 143 16.36 -10.30 -8.57
CA PRO A 143 16.77 -10.12 -9.97
C PRO A 143 15.78 -10.71 -10.97
N LYS A 144 14.74 -11.43 -10.54
CA LYS A 144 13.68 -11.96 -11.43
C LYS A 144 12.55 -10.96 -11.66
N VAL A 145 12.52 -9.87 -10.89
CA VAL A 145 11.49 -8.82 -10.95
C VAL A 145 12.00 -7.73 -11.87
N GLU A 146 11.89 -7.96 -13.17
CA GLU A 146 12.22 -6.98 -14.20
C GLU A 146 10.94 -6.42 -14.83
N TYR A 147 10.86 -5.09 -14.84
CA TYR A 147 9.83 -4.36 -15.57
C TYR A 147 10.10 -4.50 -17.08
N PRO A 148 9.05 -4.64 -17.91
CA PRO A 148 9.23 -4.64 -19.36
C PRO A 148 9.79 -3.29 -19.82
N ASP A 149 10.75 -3.33 -20.76
CA ASP A 149 11.39 -2.14 -21.33
C ASP A 149 10.37 -1.25 -22.06
N ASP A 150 9.43 -1.88 -22.78
CA ASP A 150 8.36 -1.21 -23.52
C ASP A 150 6.99 -1.76 -23.08
N PHE A 151 6.03 -0.86 -22.86
CA PHE A 151 4.63 -1.22 -22.62
C PHE A 151 3.69 -0.08 -23.06
N GLU A 152 2.52 -0.45 -23.57
CA GLU A 152 1.44 0.49 -23.85
C GLU A 152 0.68 0.82 -22.57
N TRP A 153 0.14 2.03 -22.45
CA TRP A 153 -0.69 2.48 -21.32
C TRP A 153 -2.17 2.16 -21.55
#